data_AF-A0A1C6SRC8-F1
#
_entry.id   AF-A0A1C6SRC8-F1
#
_cell.length_a   1.000
_cell.length_b   1.000
_cell.length_c   1.000
_cell.angle_alpha   90.00
_cell.angle_beta   90.00
_cell.angle_gamma   90.00
#
_symmetry.space_group_name_H-M   'P 1'
#
loop_
_entity.id
_entity.type
_entity.pdbx_description
1 polymer ?
#
loop_
_entity_poly.entity_id
_entity_poly.type
_entity_poly.pdbx_seq_one_letter_code
_entity_poly.pdbx_strand_id
1 'polypeptide(L)'
;MTAPTHLAGDLPIRVGRGVAWLDQHHPGWHDLVNLRELDMDDSCGCVLGQVIGDFWAAPLTWAEAVSHGFQARNGEEFDAEVEVLDRLWRDVIEERLDAADQAAPLWPPERPS
;
A
#
# COMPACT_ATOMS: atom_id res chain seq x y z
N MET A 1 10.28 20.80 8.56
CA MET A 1 11.40 19.94 8.15
C MET A 1 11.18 19.61 6.68
N THR A 2 12.10 19.96 5.81
CA THR A 2 11.96 19.75 4.35
C THR A 2 12.47 18.36 4.04
N ALA A 3 11.62 17.46 3.53
CA ALA A 3 12.08 16.14 3.14
C ALA A 3 13.14 16.26 2.02
N PRO A 4 14.21 15.46 2.06
CA PRO A 4 15.21 15.38 1.00
C PRO A 4 14.56 15.23 -0.38
N THR A 5 15.03 16.03 -1.35
CA THR A 5 14.43 16.11 -2.70
C THR A 5 14.39 14.78 -3.45
N HIS A 6 15.26 13.82 -3.11
CA HIS A 6 15.23 12.47 -3.71
C HIS A 6 14.08 11.59 -3.22
N LEU A 7 13.64 11.75 -1.96
CA LEU A 7 12.52 10.96 -1.40
C LEU A 7 11.19 11.32 -2.08
N ALA A 8 10.97 12.61 -2.38
CA ALA A 8 9.74 13.08 -3.00
C ALA A 8 9.53 12.55 -4.43
N GLY A 9 10.60 12.21 -5.16
CA GLY A 9 10.51 11.71 -6.53
C GLY A 9 10.51 10.18 -6.66
N ASP A 10 11.24 9.49 -5.79
CA ASP A 10 11.47 8.04 -5.92
C ASP A 10 10.41 7.18 -5.20
N LEU A 11 9.91 7.62 -4.05
CA LEU A 11 8.95 6.84 -3.26
C LEU A 11 7.61 6.60 -3.98
N PRO A 12 7.01 7.57 -4.68
CA PRO A 12 5.81 7.32 -5.48
C PRO A 12 6.03 6.26 -6.57
N ILE A 13 7.22 6.24 -7.20
CA ILE A 13 7.57 5.25 -8.22
C ILE A 13 7.67 3.85 -7.60
N ARG A 14 8.28 3.74 -6.42
CA ARG A 14 8.39 2.49 -5.66
C ARG A 14 7.01 1.96 -5.25
N VAL A 15 6.15 2.81 -4.69
CA VAL A 15 4.77 2.46 -4.35
C VAL A 15 4.02 2.00 -5.60
N GLY A 16 4.15 2.69 -6.73
CA GLY A 16 3.55 2.26 -8.00
C GLY A 16 3.98 0.85 -8.44
N ARG A 17 5.24 0.46 -8.18
CA ARG A 17 5.71 -0.92 -8.43
C ARG A 17 5.09 -1.91 -7.44
N GLY A 18 5.00 -1.56 -6.16
CA GLY A 18 4.33 -2.38 -5.16
C GLY A 18 2.86 -2.62 -5.49
N VAL A 19 2.15 -1.58 -5.93
CA VAL A 19 0.77 -1.67 -6.40
C VAL A 19 0.65 -2.66 -7.56
N ALA A 20 1.50 -2.53 -8.58
CA ALA A 20 1.48 -3.45 -9.71
C ALA A 20 1.80 -4.90 -9.29
N TRP A 21 2.70 -5.08 -8.31
CA TRP A 21 3.01 -6.40 -7.75
C TRP A 21 1.78 -6.98 -7.03
N LEU A 22 1.09 -6.20 -6.19
CA LEU A 22 -0.12 -6.65 -5.50
C LEU A 22 -1.27 -6.94 -6.48
N ASP A 23 -1.44 -6.14 -7.52
CA ASP A 23 -2.47 -6.38 -8.54
C ASP A 23 -2.26 -7.73 -9.26
N GLN A 24 -1.01 -8.12 -9.46
CA GLN A 24 -0.66 -9.38 -10.11
C GLN A 24 -0.79 -10.58 -9.18
N HIS A 25 -0.39 -10.46 -7.91
CA HIS A 25 -0.26 -11.60 -6.98
C HIS A 25 -1.44 -11.75 -6.03
N HIS A 26 -2.13 -10.64 -5.71
CA HIS A 26 -3.24 -10.57 -4.76
C HIS A 26 -4.37 -9.66 -5.31
N PRO A 27 -5.08 -10.07 -6.38
CA PRO A 27 -6.21 -9.29 -6.88
C PRO A 27 -7.24 -9.01 -5.78
N GLY A 28 -7.70 -7.76 -5.66
CA GLY A 28 -8.60 -7.34 -4.59
C GLY A 28 -7.92 -7.04 -3.24
N TRP A 29 -6.58 -6.97 -3.20
CA TRP A 29 -5.81 -6.70 -1.98
C TRP A 29 -6.26 -5.44 -1.20
N HIS A 30 -6.76 -4.42 -1.90
CA HIS A 30 -7.18 -3.16 -1.28
C HIS A 30 -8.35 -3.33 -0.31
N ASP A 31 -9.21 -4.34 -0.52
CA ASP A 31 -10.32 -4.67 0.39
C ASP A 31 -9.85 -5.34 1.69
N LEU A 32 -8.62 -5.87 1.70
CA LEU A 32 -8.03 -6.54 2.86
C LEU A 32 -7.32 -5.57 3.81
N VAL A 33 -6.99 -4.36 3.33
CA VAL A 33 -6.22 -3.40 4.13
C VAL A 33 -7.17 -2.50 4.93
N ASN A 34 -7.05 -2.58 6.26
CA ASN A 34 -7.66 -1.67 7.20
C ASN A 34 -6.82 -0.39 7.31
N LEU A 35 -7.27 0.68 6.64
CA LEU A 35 -6.62 1.99 6.68
C LEU A 35 -6.42 2.54 8.11
N ARG A 36 -7.30 2.21 9.07
CA ARG A 36 -7.15 2.72 10.44
C ARG A 36 -5.98 2.09 11.20
N GLU A 37 -5.58 0.90 10.79
CA GLU A 37 -4.50 0.11 11.40
C GLU A 37 -3.26 0.04 10.50
N LEU A 38 -3.30 0.68 9.33
CA LEU A 38 -2.15 0.74 8.44
C LEU A 38 -0.99 1.45 9.15
N ASP A 39 0.15 0.77 9.19
CA ASP A 39 1.41 1.29 9.71
C ASP A 39 2.56 0.62 8.94
N MET A 40 3.34 1.40 8.19
CA MET A 40 4.43 0.87 7.38
C MET A 40 5.67 0.44 8.19
N ASP A 41 5.75 0.75 9.49
CA ASP A 41 6.81 0.26 10.39
C ASP A 41 6.41 -1.00 11.17
N ASP A 42 5.14 -1.42 11.12
CA ASP A 42 4.67 -2.65 11.76
C ASP A 42 4.61 -3.82 10.76
N SER A 43 5.22 -4.95 11.10
CA SER A 43 5.28 -6.11 10.20
C SER A 43 3.91 -6.71 9.87
N CYS A 44 2.92 -6.55 10.75
CA CYS A 44 1.56 -7.05 10.56
C CYS A 44 0.60 -5.94 10.08
N GLY A 45 0.84 -4.70 10.50
CA GLY A 45 0.08 -3.50 10.18
C GLY A 45 0.42 -2.89 8.82
N CYS A 46 1.56 -3.23 8.22
CA CYS A 46 1.91 -2.75 6.88
C CYS A 46 1.06 -3.43 5.79
N VAL A 47 1.11 -2.92 4.56
CA VAL A 47 0.31 -3.45 3.44
C VAL A 47 0.55 -4.95 3.21
N LEU A 48 1.80 -5.42 3.22
CA LEU A 48 2.09 -6.85 3.06
C LEU A 48 1.62 -7.66 4.27
N GLY A 49 1.77 -7.12 5.48
CA GLY A 49 1.31 -7.74 6.72
C GLY A 49 -0.20 -7.98 6.70
N GLN A 50 -0.99 -6.98 6.28
CA GLN A 50 -2.44 -7.11 6.24
C GLN A 50 -2.93 -8.02 5.09
N VAL A 51 -2.24 -8.01 3.95
CA VAL A 51 -2.64 -8.81 2.77
C VAL A 51 -2.21 -10.28 2.89
N ILE A 52 -1.02 -10.54 3.42
CA ILE A 52 -0.39 -11.88 3.44
C ILE A 52 -0.47 -12.50 4.85
N GLY A 53 -0.64 -11.69 5.88
CA GLY A 53 -0.69 -12.05 7.30
C GLY A 53 0.54 -11.62 8.09
N ASP A 54 1.68 -11.44 7.43
CA ASP A 54 2.95 -10.95 8.00
C ASP A 54 3.90 -10.51 6.88
N PHE A 55 4.63 -9.40 7.07
CA PHE A 55 5.65 -8.91 6.12
C PHE A 55 6.69 -9.98 5.76
N TRP A 56 7.15 -10.76 6.74
CA TRP A 56 8.19 -11.78 6.56
C TRP A 56 7.68 -13.02 5.82
N ALA A 57 6.36 -13.18 5.67
CA ALA A 57 5.76 -14.24 4.87
C ALA A 57 5.71 -13.90 3.38
N ALA A 58 5.95 -12.64 3.00
CA ALA A 58 5.98 -12.24 1.59
C ALA A 58 7.16 -12.90 0.85
N PRO A 59 6.96 -13.40 -0.38
CA PRO A 59 8.02 -14.02 -1.16
C PRO A 59 8.93 -12.97 -1.82
N LEU A 60 9.40 -11.99 -1.04
CA LEU A 60 10.23 -10.88 -1.48
C LEU A 60 11.51 -10.82 -0.63
N THR A 61 12.64 -10.59 -1.29
CA THR A 61 13.84 -10.18 -0.59
C THR A 61 13.67 -8.76 -0.03
N TRP A 62 14.49 -8.40 0.97
CA TRP A 62 14.50 -7.03 1.51
C TRP A 62 14.71 -5.96 0.42
N ALA A 63 15.62 -6.21 -0.52
CA ALA A 63 15.92 -5.29 -1.61
C ALA A 63 14.71 -5.12 -2.55
N GLU A 64 13.95 -6.19 -2.79
CA GLU A 64 12.71 -6.12 -3.55
C GLU A 64 11.63 -5.39 -2.76
N ALA A 65 11.43 -5.69 -1.48
CA ALA A 65 10.47 -4.98 -0.63
C ALA A 65 10.72 -3.47 -0.62
N VAL A 66 11.99 -3.05 -0.47
CA VAL A 66 12.39 -1.65 -0.62
C VAL A 66 12.06 -1.14 -2.02
N SER A 67 12.48 -1.83 -3.08
CA SER A 67 12.27 -1.39 -4.47
C SER A 67 10.80 -1.30 -4.90
N HIS A 68 9.90 -1.99 -4.20
CA HIS A 68 8.45 -1.97 -4.38
C HIS A 68 7.72 -1.08 -3.36
N GLY A 69 8.45 -0.34 -2.52
CA GLY A 69 7.86 0.60 -1.57
C GLY A 69 7.14 -0.07 -0.39
N PHE A 70 7.37 -1.37 -0.17
CA PHE A 70 6.84 -2.08 1.01
C PHE A 70 7.71 -1.92 2.25
N GLN A 71 8.92 -1.39 2.10
CA GLN A 71 9.87 -1.22 3.19
C GLN A 71 10.70 0.06 2.99
N ALA A 72 10.98 0.77 4.08
CA ALA A 72 11.89 1.89 4.05
C ALA A 72 13.35 1.45 3.93
N ARG A 73 14.20 2.27 3.30
CA ARG A 73 15.65 2.07 3.31
C ARG A 73 16.19 2.24 4.71
N ASN A 74 17.13 1.36 5.09
CA ASN A 74 17.94 1.56 6.29
C ASN A 74 18.77 2.84 6.15
N GLY A 75 18.86 3.63 7.22
CA GLY A 75 19.70 4.81 7.27
C GLY A 75 19.10 5.94 8.11
N GLU A 76 19.74 7.10 8.07
CA GLU A 76 19.33 8.30 8.82
C GLU A 76 17.96 8.85 8.40
N GLU A 77 17.49 8.49 7.20
CA GLU A 77 16.20 8.92 6.64
C GLU A 77 15.08 7.90 6.85
N PHE A 78 15.31 6.82 7.61
CA PHE A 78 14.35 5.72 7.79
C PHE A 78 12.97 6.24 8.22
N ASP A 79 12.89 6.98 9.32
CA ASP A 79 11.62 7.48 9.86
C ASP A 79 10.89 8.38 8.86
N ALA A 80 11.63 9.27 8.17
CA ALA A 80 11.07 10.16 7.17
C ALA A 80 10.56 9.40 5.94
N GLU A 81 11.23 8.32 5.53
CA GLU A 81 10.81 7.46 4.44
C GLU A 81 9.56 6.64 4.82
N VAL A 82 9.51 6.08 6.03
CA VAL A 82 8.32 5.40 6.57
C VAL A 82 7.11 6.34 6.57
N GLU A 83 7.25 7.56 7.09
CA GLU A 83 6.15 8.53 7.10
C GLU A 83 5.63 8.86 5.70
N VAL A 84 6.51 8.94 4.70
CA VAL A 84 6.10 9.19 3.31
C VAL A 84 5.46 7.96 2.70
N LEU A 85 6.00 6.75 2.93
CA LEU A 85 5.41 5.50 2.45
C LEU A 85 4.02 5.28 3.04
N ASP A 86 3.84 5.54 4.33
CA ASP A 86 2.54 5.43 5.01
C ASP A 86 1.50 6.32 4.34
N ARG A 87 1.81 7.60 4.11
CA ARG A 87 0.91 8.53 3.38
C ARG A 87 0.62 8.05 1.97
N LEU A 88 1.64 7.69 1.19
CA LEU A 88 1.46 7.27 -0.20
C LEU A 88 0.61 6.00 -0.34
N TRP A 89 0.78 5.03 0.57
CA TRP A 89 -0.04 3.83 0.56
C TRP A 89 -1.48 4.12 0.95
N ARG A 90 -1.73 5.00 1.94
CA ARG A 90 -3.09 5.46 2.26
C ARG A 90 -3.78 6.06 1.06
N ASP A 91 -3.13 7.04 0.40
CA ASP A 91 -3.71 7.74 -0.75
C ASP A 91 -4.11 6.73 -1.85
N VAL A 92 -3.23 5.79 -2.18
CA VAL A 92 -3.50 4.76 -3.20
C VAL A 92 -4.66 3.83 -2.83
N ILE A 93 -4.74 3.43 -1.56
CA ILE A 93 -5.80 2.52 -1.09
C ILE A 93 -7.14 3.26 -1.08
N GLU A 94 -7.17 4.50 -0.60
CA GLU A 94 -8.36 5.36 -0.63
C GLU A 94 -8.87 5.55 -2.06
N GLU A 95 -7.99 5.92 -3.00
CA GLU A 95 -8.33 6.05 -4.42
C GLU A 95 -8.94 4.78 -5.00
N ARG A 96 -8.44 3.61 -4.60
CA ARG A 96 -8.94 2.31 -5.08
C ARG A 96 -10.28 1.93 -4.49
N LEU A 97 -10.46 2.17 -3.19
CA LEU A 97 -11.75 1.94 -2.51
C LEU A 97 -12.82 2.85 -3.10
N ASP A 98 -12.50 4.13 -3.33
CA ASP A 98 -13.41 5.06 -4.00
C ASP A 98 -13.73 4.60 -5.42
N ALA A 99 -12.72 4.22 -6.21
CA ALA A 99 -12.94 3.71 -7.56
C ALA A 99 -13.79 2.43 -7.58
N ALA A 100 -13.61 1.52 -6.62
CA ALA A 100 -14.39 0.30 -6.48
C ALA A 100 -15.84 0.59 -6.09
N ASP A 101 -16.07 1.54 -5.17
CA ASP A 101 -17.41 2.00 -4.78
C ASP A 101 -18.14 2.66 -5.96
N GLN A 102 -17.47 3.50 -6.73
CA GLN A 102 -18.04 4.11 -7.94
C GLN A 102 -18.30 3.11 -9.06
N ALA A 103 -17.48 2.05 -9.16
CA ALA A 103 -17.67 0.98 -10.14
C ALA A 103 -18.76 -0.03 -9.71
N ALA A 104 -19.09 -0.09 -8.42
CA ALA A 104 -20.21 -0.88 -7.95
C ALA A 104 -21.51 -0.33 -8.58
N PRO A 105 -22.30 -1.15 -9.27
CA PRO A 105 -23.53 -0.67 -9.87
C PRO A 105 -24.44 -0.06 -8.79
N LEU A 106 -24.87 1.18 -9.01
CA LEU A 106 -25.92 1.86 -8.25
C LEU A 106 -27.22 1.05 -8.35
N TRP A 107 -27.35 0.04 -7.50
CA TRP A 107 -28.46 -0.90 -7.50
C TRP A 107 -29.40 -0.56 -6.34
N PRO A 108 -30.71 -0.78 -6.53
CA PRO A 108 -31.23 -2.07 -6.10
C PRO A 108 -31.71 -2.91 -7.29
N PRO A 109 -31.88 -4.23 -7.08
CA PRO A 109 -32.56 -5.05 -8.06
C PRO A 109 -33.96 -4.54 -8.13
N GLU A 110 -34.42 -4.31 -9.34
CA GLU A 110 -35.84 -4.39 -9.62
C GLU A 110 -36.33 -5.71 -9.01
N ARG A 111 -37.00 -5.63 -7.86
CA ARG A 111 -37.68 -6.78 -7.28
C ARG A 111 -38.84 -7.08 -8.22
N PRO A 112 -38.96 -8.27 -8.81
CA PRO A 112 -40.18 -8.64 -9.47
C PRO A 112 -41.26 -8.95 -8.42
N SER A 113 -42.45 -8.40 -8.71
CA SER A 113 -43.77 -8.58 -8.07
C SER A 113 -44.15 -7.61 -6.93
#